data_AF-A0A094B612-F1
#
_entry.id   AF-A0A094B612-F1
#
_cell.length_a   1.000
_cell.length_b   1.000
_cell.length_c   1.000
_cell.angle_alpha   90.00
_cell.angle_beta   90.00
_cell.angle_gamma   90.00
#
_symmetry.space_group_name_H-M   'P 1'
#
loop_
_entity.id
_entity.type
_entity.pdbx_description
1 polymer ?
#
loop_
_entity_poly.entity_id
_entity_poly.type
_entity_poly.pdbx_seq_one_letter_code
_entity_poly.pdbx_strand_id
1 'polypeptide(L)' 'MATPLPDKTKPRPEKGQILLVIHDFVARGSDELTLTRGDRVELVERDDDFGDGWYLGKHLTNGATGLFPE' A
#
# COMPACT_ATOMS: atom_id res chain seq x y z
N MET A 1 30.07 -8.12 14.23
CA MET A 1 29.06 -7.08 13.99
C MET A 1 27.83 -7.79 13.43
N ALA A 2 26.82 -8.07 14.24
CA ALA A 2 25.60 -8.73 13.76
C ALA A 2 24.64 -7.66 13.26
N THR A 3 24.46 -7.56 11.94
CA THR A 3 23.37 -6.79 11.36
C THR A 3 22.06 -7.48 11.78
N PRO A 4 21.07 -6.77 12.35
CA PRO A 4 19.76 -7.38 12.56
C PRO A 4 19.22 -7.75 11.18
N LEU A 5 18.92 -9.03 10.97
CA LEU A 5 18.20 -9.49 9.79
C LEU A 5 16.85 -8.74 9.76
N PRO A 6 16.37 -8.30 8.59
CA PRO A 6 15.03 -7.77 8.49
C PRO A 6 14.06 -8.85 8.99
N ASP A 7 13.23 -8.47 9.95
CA ASP A 7 12.28 -9.35 10.60
C ASP A 7 11.22 -9.80 9.57
N LYS A 8 11.49 -10.92 8.90
CA LYS A 8 10.61 -11.55 7.89
C LYS A 8 9.32 -12.14 8.50
N THR A 9 8.98 -11.87 9.75
CA THR A 9 7.86 -12.56 10.43
C THR A 9 6.51 -11.90 10.22
N LYS A 10 6.46 -10.67 9.69
CA LYS A 10 5.18 -10.06 9.32
C LYS A 10 4.73 -10.59 7.96
N PRO A 11 3.56 -11.26 7.86
CA PRO A 11 3.00 -11.61 6.56
C PRO A 11 2.73 -10.31 5.80
N ARG A 12 3.46 -10.11 4.70
CA ARG A 12 3.19 -9.02 3.76
C ARG A 12 1.80 -9.23 3.18
N PRO A 13 1.02 -8.17 2.99
CA PRO A 13 -0.32 -8.30 2.44
C PRO A 13 -0.24 -8.93 1.05
N GLU A 14 -1.25 -9.70 0.67
CA GLU A 14 -1.30 -10.36 -0.65
C GLU A 14 -2.12 -9.54 -1.66
N LYS A 15 -1.79 -9.67 -2.95
CA LYS A 15 -2.60 -9.11 -4.02
C LYS A 15 -4.05 -9.62 -3.90
N GLY A 16 -5.01 -8.70 -3.96
CA GLY A 16 -6.43 -8.94 -3.73
C GLY A 16 -6.88 -8.78 -2.27
N GLN A 17 -5.95 -8.50 -1.34
CA GLN A 17 -6.31 -8.28 0.07
C GLN A 17 -6.80 -6.86 0.31
N ILE A 18 -7.79 -6.73 1.20
CA ILE A 18 -8.32 -5.44 1.64
C ILE A 18 -7.43 -4.89 2.77
N LEU A 19 -6.82 -3.74 2.54
CA LEU A 19 -6.03 -3.00 3.50
C LEU A 19 -6.86 -1.90 4.15
N LEU A 20 -6.62 -1.68 5.45
CA LEU A 20 -7.20 -0.58 6.21
C LEU A 20 -6.19 0.56 6.28
N VAL A 21 -6.59 1.72 5.80
CA VAL A 21 -5.78 2.92 5.87
C VAL A 21 -5.71 3.39 7.32
N ILE A 22 -4.50 3.43 7.89
CA ILE A 22 -4.28 3.91 9.27
C ILE A 22 -3.76 5.34 9.33
N HIS A 23 -3.27 5.86 8.20
CA HIS A 23 -2.73 7.20 8.04
C HIS A 23 -3.34 7.88 6.82
N ASP A 24 -3.65 9.16 6.96
CA ASP A 24 -4.09 9.97 5.83
C ASP A 24 -2.93 10.15 4.86
N PHE A 25 -3.18 9.89 3.59
CA PHE A 25 -2.22 10.05 2.50
C PHE A 25 -2.88 10.87 1.39
N VAL A 26 -2.26 12.00 1.05
CA VAL A 26 -2.77 12.89 0.01
C VAL A 26 -1.91 12.69 -1.23
N ALA A 27 -2.56 12.32 -2.35
CA ALA A 27 -1.90 12.20 -3.63
C ALA A 27 -1.24 13.53 -4.02
N ARG A 28 0.02 13.47 -4.44
CA ARG A 28 0.82 14.59 -4.97
C ARG A 28 0.86 14.59 -6.50
N GLY A 29 0.64 13.43 -7.11
CA GLY A 29 0.58 13.21 -8.55
C GLY A 29 -0.68 12.45 -8.97
N SER A 30 -0.92 12.41 -10.29
CA SER A 30 -2.09 11.76 -10.88
C SER A 30 -2.07 10.23 -10.75
N ASP A 31 -0.89 9.66 -10.54
CA ASP A 31 -0.68 8.21 -10.38
C ASP A 31 -0.85 7.75 -8.92
N GLU A 32 -1.00 8.69 -7.97
CA GLU A 32 -1.13 8.39 -6.55
C GLU A 32 -2.59 8.40 -6.08
N LEU A 33 -2.88 7.62 -5.05
CA LEU A 33 -4.19 7.55 -4.43
C LEU A 33 -4.29 8.53 -3.25
N THR A 34 -5.41 9.23 -3.12
CA THR A 34 -5.72 9.94 -1.87
C THR A 34 -6.51 9.01 -0.96
N LEU A 35 -5.98 8.76 0.23
CA LEU A 35 -6.46 7.83 1.23
C LEU A 35 -6.70 8.55 2.55
N THR A 36 -7.82 8.26 3.20
CA THR A 36 -8.13 8.80 4.53
C THR A 36 -8.06 7.68 5.55
N ARG A 37 -7.60 7.96 6.77
CA ARG A 37 -7.62 7.00 7.86
C ARG A 37 -9.03 6.43 8.05
N GLY A 38 -9.13 5.11 8.02
CA GLY A 38 -10.38 4.35 8.09
C GLY A 38 -10.89 3.88 6.72
N ASP A 39 -10.33 4.37 5.62
CA ASP A 39 -10.65 3.89 4.28
C ASP A 39 -10.15 2.46 4.05
N ARG A 40 -10.75 1.82 3.04
CA ARG A 40 -10.40 0.47 2.62
C ARG A 40 -9.89 0.48 1.19
N VAL A 41 -8.72 -0.11 1.01
CA VAL A 41 -8.05 -0.18 -0.29
C VAL A 41 -7.81 -1.65 -0.60
N GLU A 42 -8.23 -2.10 -1.78
CA GLU A 42 -7.84 -3.41 -2.28
C GLU A 42 -6.42 -3.32 -2.85
N LEU A 43 -5.53 -4.17 -2.36
CA LEU A 43 -4.16 -4.27 -2.89
C LEU A 43 -4.22 -4.88 -4.30
N VAL A 44 -3.89 -4.10 -5.32
CA VAL A 44 -3.89 -4.53 -6.72
C VAL A 44 -2.52 -5.05 -7.14
N GLU A 45 -1.44 -4.37 -6.78
CA GLU A 45 -0.06 -4.83 -7.03
C GLU A 45 0.82 -4.54 -5.81
N ARG A 46 1.82 -5.39 -5.59
CA ARG A 46 2.85 -5.23 -4.55
C ARG A 46 4.08 -4.55 -5.13
N ASP A 47 5.00 -4.17 -4.25
CA ASP A 47 6.35 -3.71 -4.61
C ASP A 47 7.27 -4.87 -5.05
N ASP A 48 6.82 -6.13 -5.06
CA ASP A 48 7.68 -7.28 -5.37
C ASP A 48 8.37 -7.19 -6.75
N ASP A 49 7.77 -6.48 -7.71
CA ASP A 49 8.34 -6.28 -9.04
C ASP A 49 9.35 -5.12 -9.11
N PHE A 50 9.29 -4.13 -8.21
CA PHE A 50 10.06 -2.88 -8.29
C PHE A 50 10.96 -2.58 -7.08
N GLY A 51 10.58 -3.03 -5.88
CA GLY A 51 11.31 -2.82 -4.63
C GLY A 51 11.45 -1.35 -4.22
N ASP A 52 10.48 -0.52 -4.61
CA ASP A 52 10.49 0.94 -4.41
C ASP A 52 9.64 1.40 -3.21
N GLY A 53 8.95 0.47 -2.54
CA GLY A 53 8.11 0.72 -1.37
C GLY A 53 6.70 1.25 -1.70
N TRP A 54 6.26 1.12 -2.96
CA TRP A 54 4.94 1.56 -3.40
C TRP A 54 4.05 0.38 -3.77
N TYR A 55 2.81 0.44 -3.30
CA TYR A 55 1.76 -0.50 -3.64
C TYR A 55 0.77 0.16 -4.59
N LEU A 56 0.26 -0.61 -5.56
CA LEU A 56 -0.88 -0.18 -6.36
C LEU A 56 -2.15 -0.63 -5.65
N GLY A 57 -3.02 0.32 -5.34
CA GLY A 57 -4.26 0.08 -4.63
C GLY A 57 -5.46 0.51 -5.42
N LYS A 58 -6.62 -0.06 -5.09
CA LYS A 58 -7.92 0.42 -5.52
C LYS A 58 -8.75 0.80 -4.31
N HIS A 59 -9.07 2.08 -4.19
CA HIS A 59 -9.89 2.58 -3.11
C HIS A 59 -11.35 2.12 -3.30
N LEU A 60 -11.88 1.42 -2.31
CA LEU A 60 -13.19 0.76 -2.43
C LEU A 60 -14.37 1.74 -2.33
N THR A 61 -14.17 2.89 -1.69
CA THR A 61 -15.24 3.88 -1.48
C THR A 61 -15.52 4.69 -2.75
N ASN A 62 -14.47 5.16 -3.43
CA ASN A 62 -14.60 6.00 -4.63
C ASN A 62 -14.25 5.27 -5.94
N GLY A 63 -13.70 4.05 -5.87
CA GLY A 63 -13.29 3.26 -7.02
C GLY A 63 -11.98 3.70 -7.69
N ALA A 64 -11.30 4.74 -7.18
CA ALA A 64 -10.05 5.24 -7.72
C ALA A 64 -8.92 4.22 -7.54
N THR A 65 -8.00 4.16 -8.49
CA THR A 65 -6.82 3.28 -8.46
C THR A 65 -5.57 4.14 -8.55
N GLY A 66 -4.56 3.84 -7.76
CA GLY A 66 -3.35 4.64 -7.68
C GLY A 66 -2.34 4.06 -6.70
N LEU A 67 -1.16 4.67 -6.69
CA LEU A 67 -0.04 4.29 -5.85
C LEU A 67 -0.20 4.85 -4.44
N PHE A 68 0.18 4.05 -3.45
CA PHE A 68 0.25 4.46 -2.05
C PHE A 68 1.45 3.77 -1.38
N PRO A 69 2.06 4.39 -0.36
CA PRO A 69 3.19 3.79 0.36
C PRO A 69 2.76 2.58 1.20
N GLU A 70 3.65 1.60 1.37
CA GLU A 70 3.42 0.44 2.26
C GLU A 70 3.22 0.78 3.74
#